data_AF-S7KMB4-F1
#
_entry.id   AF-S7KMB4-F1
#
_cell.length_a   1.000
_cell.length_b   1.000
_cell.length_c   1.000
_cell.angle_alpha   90.00
_cell.angle_beta   90.00
_cell.angle_gamma   90.00
#
_symmetry.space_group_name_H-M   'P 1'
#
loop_
_entity.id
_entity.type
_entity.pdbx_description
1 polymer ?
#
loop_
_entity_poly.entity_id
_entity_poly.type
_entity_poly.pdbx_seq_one_letter_code
_entity_poly.pdbx_strand_id
1 'polypeptide(L)'
;MSSALMTTSNIGFANAQVIGPSHSVNGGTSTNLNQTAYTCYGDICFSNLNLTSSSCFSSTSGLTLTGNSDSICFQYITSSSPGIVNSTGGNVTISGFSDFLCSNAKTKGAICCCDSSSSTVRTFSMSGNGSVSFLNNTGDTKGGAICANTINFTSGGKTIFSGNTISGSSGIGGAICLDGISGSTCTLSAQGGDIIFYGNSATDASAKGGAIGLKGNNGNCTLDANSGNIIFDGNTIKSTGTERNAIDLGNSTENHSFKAKEGYSIYFYDTVTGGGSTGEVGINETGYTGSVIFSGEKLTTETTKFSQPLKIKAGSLVLKDGVTVEAKQVTQTDANSTVVMDLGTTLKGTDSSAGTVSLPNLAINIASLGGGGGPP
;
A
#
# COMPACT_ATOMS: atom_id res chain seq x y z
N MET A 1 12.60 -56.16 26.56
CA MET A 1 13.24 -54.85 26.34
C MET A 1 13.15 -54.55 24.85
N SER A 2 12.16 -53.76 24.43
CA SER A 2 11.99 -53.34 23.05
C SER A 2 12.53 -51.92 22.94
N SER A 3 13.66 -51.75 22.28
CA SER A 3 14.26 -50.45 21.97
C SER A 3 13.59 -49.91 20.71
N ALA A 4 12.71 -48.91 20.88
CA ALA A 4 12.15 -48.15 19.79
C ALA A 4 13.22 -47.23 19.19
N LEU A 5 13.56 -47.51 17.93
CA LEU A 5 14.37 -46.65 17.08
C LEU A 5 13.53 -45.42 16.71
N MET A 6 13.81 -44.26 17.31
CA MET A 6 13.29 -42.99 16.84
C MET A 6 14.08 -42.57 15.60
N THR A 7 13.50 -42.77 14.43
CA THR A 7 13.96 -42.13 13.19
C THR A 7 13.55 -40.67 13.23
N THR A 8 14.50 -39.77 13.44
CA THR A 8 14.31 -38.34 13.21
C THR A 8 14.09 -38.13 11.71
N SER A 9 12.86 -37.85 11.32
CA SER A 9 12.56 -37.35 9.98
C SER A 9 13.27 -36.01 9.82
N ASN A 10 14.40 -36.00 9.12
CA ASN A 10 14.99 -34.77 8.59
C ASN A 10 13.98 -34.20 7.58
N ILE A 11 13.11 -33.31 8.04
CA ILE A 11 12.38 -32.41 7.17
C ILE A 11 13.45 -31.47 6.61
N GLY A 12 13.87 -31.75 5.37
CA GLY A 12 14.82 -30.93 4.63
C GLY A 12 14.21 -29.58 4.29
N PHE A 13 14.17 -28.67 5.26
CA PHE A 13 14.13 -27.24 4.94
C PHE A 13 15.46 -26.91 4.29
N ALA A 14 15.44 -26.28 3.12
CA ALA A 14 16.65 -25.67 2.58
C ALA A 14 17.21 -24.76 3.68
N ASN A 15 18.42 -25.03 4.17
CA ASN A 15 19.03 -24.25 5.24
C ASN A 15 19.14 -22.80 4.75
N ALA A 16 18.41 -21.89 5.39
CA ALA A 16 18.52 -20.47 5.12
C ALA A 16 19.98 -20.02 5.35
N GLN A 17 20.51 -19.23 4.42
CA GLN A 17 21.86 -18.69 4.58
C GLN A 17 21.85 -17.64 5.68
N VAL A 18 22.74 -17.78 6.65
CA VAL A 18 22.92 -16.76 7.69
C VAL A 18 23.75 -15.61 7.14
N ILE A 19 23.23 -14.39 7.27
CA ILE A 19 23.93 -13.15 6.97
C ILE A 19 24.00 -12.28 8.23
N GLY A 20 24.97 -11.37 8.29
CA GLY A 20 25.21 -10.54 9.47
C GLY A 20 26.15 -9.38 9.17
N PRO A 21 26.67 -8.66 10.17
CA PRO A 21 27.45 -7.42 10.00
C PRO A 21 28.58 -7.51 8.98
N SER A 22 29.25 -8.67 8.86
CA SER A 22 30.32 -8.91 7.89
C SER A 22 29.86 -8.86 6.42
N HIS A 23 28.56 -8.93 6.18
CA HIS A 23 27.94 -8.82 4.85
C HIS A 23 27.52 -7.38 4.53
N SER A 24 27.70 -6.44 5.46
CA SER A 24 27.47 -5.02 5.16
C SER A 24 28.43 -4.56 4.08
N VAL A 25 27.93 -3.79 3.12
CA VAL A 25 28.72 -3.30 1.98
C VAL A 25 28.52 -1.80 1.86
N ASN A 26 29.61 -1.07 1.63
CA ASN A 26 29.59 0.34 1.26
C ASN A 26 30.42 0.56 0.00
N GLY A 27 29.75 0.83 -1.12
CA GLY A 27 30.38 0.89 -2.43
C GLY A 27 30.52 -0.47 -3.11
N GLY A 28 30.67 -0.47 -4.42
CA GLY A 28 30.89 -1.69 -5.22
C GLY A 28 29.73 -2.03 -6.15
N THR A 29 29.87 -3.16 -6.85
CA THR A 29 29.02 -3.53 -7.99
C THR A 29 28.32 -4.89 -7.85
N SER A 30 28.51 -5.59 -6.72
CA SER A 30 27.83 -6.86 -6.41
C SER A 30 27.73 -7.10 -4.90
N THR A 31 26.73 -7.87 -4.50
CA THR A 31 26.55 -8.42 -3.14
C THR A 31 26.67 -9.95 -3.11
N ASN A 32 26.58 -10.62 -4.27
CA ASN A 32 26.57 -12.08 -4.42
C ASN A 32 25.54 -12.83 -3.53
N LEU A 33 24.36 -12.24 -3.27
CA LEU A 33 23.28 -12.87 -2.52
C LEU A 33 22.22 -13.43 -3.50
N ASN A 34 22.38 -14.69 -3.90
CA ASN A 34 21.57 -15.39 -4.92
C ASN A 34 20.80 -16.64 -4.43
N GLN A 35 20.81 -16.91 -3.12
CA GLN A 35 19.99 -17.94 -2.48
C GLN A 35 18.53 -17.52 -2.34
N THR A 36 17.67 -18.50 -2.01
CA THR A 36 16.22 -18.31 -1.86
C THR A 36 15.76 -18.00 -0.43
N ALA A 37 16.65 -18.14 0.56
CA ALA A 37 16.32 -17.89 1.96
C ALA A 37 17.52 -17.36 2.75
N TYR A 38 17.30 -16.30 3.53
CA TYR A 38 18.30 -15.70 4.42
C TYR A 38 17.73 -15.42 5.80
N THR A 39 18.58 -15.57 6.80
CA THR A 39 18.32 -15.15 8.17
C THR A 39 19.41 -14.19 8.61
N CYS A 40 19.01 -13.02 9.10
CA CYS A 40 19.94 -12.04 9.64
C CYS A 40 20.34 -12.39 11.07
N TYR A 41 21.58 -12.08 11.38
CA TYR A 41 22.16 -12.12 12.71
C TYR A 41 22.98 -10.84 12.87
N GLY A 42 22.54 -9.93 13.74
CA GLY A 42 23.08 -8.59 13.88
C GLY A 42 22.70 -7.65 12.72
N ASP A 43 22.87 -6.36 12.95
CA ASP A 43 22.48 -5.32 12.00
C ASP A 43 23.35 -5.35 10.72
N ILE A 44 22.70 -5.13 9.57
CA ILE A 44 23.35 -5.16 8.24
C ILE A 44 22.99 -3.90 7.45
N CYS A 45 23.95 -3.31 6.74
CA CYS A 45 23.65 -2.25 5.78
C CYS A 45 24.35 -2.42 4.44
N PHE A 46 23.58 -2.22 3.37
CA PHE A 46 24.08 -2.11 2.00
C PHE A 46 23.93 -0.66 1.55
N SER A 47 25.03 -0.03 1.15
CA SER A 47 25.04 1.39 0.82
C SER A 47 25.91 1.71 -0.38
N ASN A 48 25.53 2.76 -1.13
CA ASN A 48 26.30 3.31 -2.24
C ASN A 48 26.68 2.28 -3.32
N LEU A 49 25.80 1.30 -3.56
CA LEU A 49 26.04 0.24 -4.55
C LEU A 49 25.62 0.69 -5.95
N ASN A 50 26.43 0.33 -6.94
CA ASN A 50 26.12 0.50 -8.35
C ASN A 50 26.13 -0.86 -9.05
N LEU A 51 24.98 -1.53 -9.00
CA LEU A 51 24.82 -2.91 -9.46
C LEU A 51 24.52 -2.93 -10.97
N THR A 52 25.34 -3.65 -11.73
CA THR A 52 25.11 -3.84 -13.16
C THR A 52 24.30 -5.11 -13.39
N SER A 53 23.03 -4.97 -13.77
CA SER A 53 22.13 -6.09 -14.12
C SER A 53 21.85 -7.06 -12.97
N SER A 54 21.90 -6.59 -11.72
CA SER A 54 21.63 -7.39 -10.52
C SER A 54 20.97 -6.57 -9.42
N SER A 55 20.54 -7.24 -8.35
CA SER A 55 19.93 -6.65 -7.16
C SER A 55 20.76 -7.03 -5.93
N CYS A 56 20.54 -6.36 -4.79
CA CYS A 56 21.18 -6.79 -3.55
C CYS A 56 20.84 -8.26 -3.25
N PHE A 57 19.60 -8.67 -3.51
CA PHE A 57 19.11 -10.04 -3.48
C PHE A 57 18.40 -10.38 -4.79
N SER A 58 18.86 -11.43 -5.46
CA SER A 58 18.26 -11.92 -6.71
C SER A 58 17.81 -13.36 -6.53
N SER A 59 16.58 -13.69 -6.93
CA SER A 59 16.08 -15.07 -6.89
C SER A 59 15.23 -15.42 -8.11
N THR A 60 15.33 -16.64 -8.59
CA THR A 60 14.51 -17.19 -9.68
C THR A 60 13.39 -18.10 -9.16
N SER A 61 13.31 -18.36 -7.85
CA SER A 61 12.36 -19.32 -7.24
C SER A 61 11.58 -18.75 -6.05
N GLY A 62 11.80 -17.48 -5.71
CA GLY A 62 11.22 -16.81 -4.54
C GLY A 62 12.30 -16.48 -3.52
N LEU A 63 11.99 -15.56 -2.60
CA LEU A 63 12.94 -15.10 -1.59
C LEU A 63 12.26 -15.01 -0.22
N THR A 64 12.91 -15.54 0.80
CA THR A 64 12.54 -15.31 2.21
C THR A 64 13.68 -14.58 2.92
N LEU A 65 13.40 -13.42 3.51
CA LEU A 65 14.33 -12.67 4.36
C LEU A 65 13.76 -12.60 5.78
N THR A 66 14.50 -13.13 6.75
CA THR A 66 14.11 -13.12 8.17
C THR A 66 15.09 -12.28 8.98
N GLY A 67 14.60 -11.30 9.74
CA GLY A 67 15.43 -10.35 10.49
C GLY A 67 15.87 -10.79 11.88
N ASN A 68 15.17 -11.73 12.53
CA ASN A 68 15.45 -12.17 13.90
C ASN A 68 15.59 -11.03 14.95
N SER A 69 14.79 -9.97 14.78
CA SER A 69 14.80 -8.71 15.54
C SER A 69 16.01 -7.80 15.29
N ASP A 70 16.88 -8.14 14.33
CA ASP A 70 17.95 -7.25 13.87
C ASP A 70 17.45 -6.28 12.78
N SER A 71 18.25 -5.27 12.47
CA SER A 71 17.95 -4.25 11.47
C SER A 71 18.62 -4.55 10.13
N ILE A 72 17.96 -4.15 9.03
CA ILE A 72 18.57 -4.15 7.70
C ILE A 72 18.32 -2.83 6.99
N CYS A 73 19.38 -2.22 6.43
CA CYS A 73 19.26 -1.02 5.61
C CYS A 73 19.84 -1.15 4.21
N PHE A 74 19.18 -0.47 3.28
CA PHE A 74 19.59 -0.27 1.90
C PHE A 74 19.55 1.21 1.59
N GLN A 75 20.67 1.79 1.18
CA GLN A 75 20.79 3.23 0.98
C GLN A 75 21.54 3.52 -0.32
N TYR A 76 20.98 4.36 -1.18
CA TYR A 76 21.64 4.79 -2.43
C TYR A 76 22.05 3.62 -3.31
N ILE A 77 21.09 2.74 -3.61
CA ILE A 77 21.31 1.59 -4.49
C ILE A 77 20.92 1.96 -5.92
N THR A 78 21.89 2.01 -6.82
CA THR A 78 21.62 2.19 -8.25
C THR A 78 21.73 0.84 -8.94
N SER A 79 20.72 0.46 -9.72
CA SER A 79 20.74 -0.77 -10.51
C SER A 79 19.95 -0.63 -11.81
N SER A 80 20.25 -1.46 -12.81
CA SER A 80 19.39 -1.64 -13.99
C SER A 80 18.25 -2.66 -13.78
N SER A 81 18.25 -3.33 -12.62
CA SER A 81 17.17 -4.15 -12.04
C SER A 81 16.62 -3.45 -10.79
N PRO A 82 15.51 -3.93 -10.20
CA PRO A 82 15.10 -3.48 -8.87
C PRO A 82 16.29 -3.50 -7.90
N GLY A 83 16.55 -2.41 -7.17
CA GLY A 83 17.84 -2.24 -6.50
C GLY A 83 18.10 -3.25 -5.38
N ILE A 84 17.05 -3.64 -4.66
CA ILE A 84 17.18 -4.38 -3.39
C ILE A 84 16.80 -5.84 -3.59
N VAL A 85 15.54 -6.11 -3.98
CA VAL A 85 15.07 -7.46 -4.25
C VAL A 85 14.54 -7.55 -5.67
N ASN A 86 15.04 -8.51 -6.45
CA ASN A 86 14.44 -8.90 -7.72
C ASN A 86 14.18 -10.40 -7.72
N SER A 87 12.91 -10.77 -7.57
CA SER A 87 12.44 -12.16 -7.67
C SER A 87 11.77 -12.37 -9.02
N THR A 88 12.46 -13.07 -9.93
CA THR A 88 11.96 -13.40 -11.27
C THR A 88 11.14 -14.69 -11.31
N GLY A 89 11.03 -15.38 -10.19
CA GLY A 89 10.09 -16.47 -9.93
C GLY A 89 9.71 -16.51 -8.45
N GLY A 90 8.57 -17.15 -8.14
CA GLY A 90 8.10 -17.35 -6.76
C GLY A 90 7.71 -16.09 -5.98
N ASN A 91 7.32 -16.29 -4.71
CA ASN A 91 6.90 -15.24 -3.80
C ASN A 91 8.08 -14.60 -3.07
N VAL A 92 7.90 -13.37 -2.58
CA VAL A 92 8.85 -12.70 -1.68
C VAL A 92 8.22 -12.56 -0.30
N THR A 93 8.93 -12.99 0.74
CA THR A 93 8.51 -12.84 2.14
C THR A 93 9.60 -12.14 2.95
N ILE A 94 9.24 -11.07 3.67
CA ILE A 94 10.16 -10.30 4.52
C ILE A 94 9.55 -10.18 5.91
N SER A 95 10.23 -10.67 6.94
CA SER A 95 9.67 -10.69 8.29
C SER A 95 10.69 -10.59 9.41
N GLY A 96 10.21 -10.18 10.59
CA GLY A 96 10.97 -10.26 11.83
C GLY A 96 12.13 -9.28 11.95
N PHE A 97 12.20 -8.20 11.18
CA PHE A 97 13.20 -7.13 11.38
C PHE A 97 12.75 -6.14 12.46
N SER A 98 13.67 -5.61 13.26
CA SER A 98 13.35 -4.46 14.15
C SER A 98 13.21 -3.17 13.36
N ASP A 99 14.08 -2.97 12.36
CA ASP A 99 13.97 -1.91 11.34
C ASP A 99 14.30 -2.46 9.95
N PHE A 100 13.43 -2.16 8.98
CA PHE A 100 13.64 -2.49 7.56
C PHE A 100 13.60 -1.19 6.74
N LEU A 101 14.77 -0.74 6.29
CA LEU A 101 14.93 0.53 5.58
C LEU A 101 15.36 0.32 4.12
N CYS A 102 14.55 0.80 3.19
CA CYS A 102 14.86 0.93 1.78
C CYS A 102 14.85 2.40 1.40
N SER A 103 16.01 3.01 1.17
CA SER A 103 16.09 4.41 0.78
C SER A 103 16.92 4.65 -0.47
N ASN A 104 16.44 5.56 -1.32
CA ASN A 104 17.14 6.00 -2.51
C ASN A 104 17.57 4.85 -3.45
N ALA A 105 16.78 3.76 -3.55
CA ALA A 105 16.94 2.80 -4.63
C ALA A 105 16.47 3.44 -5.94
N LYS A 106 17.30 3.48 -6.99
CA LYS A 106 17.03 4.22 -8.23
C LYS A 106 16.77 3.30 -9.42
N THR A 107 16.22 3.89 -10.49
CA THR A 107 15.97 3.31 -11.82
C THR A 107 14.77 2.37 -11.92
N LYS A 108 14.68 1.28 -11.14
CA LYS A 108 13.66 0.23 -11.31
C LYS A 108 12.90 -0.12 -10.01
N GLY A 109 12.95 0.78 -9.03
CA GLY A 109 12.34 0.60 -7.72
C GLY A 109 13.19 -0.24 -6.76
N ALA A 110 12.73 -0.39 -5.52
CA ALA A 110 13.43 -1.12 -4.48
C ALA A 110 13.20 -2.63 -4.56
N ILE A 111 11.94 -3.08 -4.55
CA ILE A 111 11.55 -4.48 -4.48
C ILE A 111 10.61 -4.83 -5.63
N CYS A 112 10.88 -5.94 -6.31
CA CYS A 112 10.00 -6.46 -7.35
C CYS A 112 9.88 -7.98 -7.26
N CYS A 113 8.63 -8.46 -7.26
CA CYS A 113 8.29 -9.84 -7.52
C CYS A 113 7.07 -9.98 -8.46
N CYS A 114 6.63 -8.92 -9.15
CA CYS A 114 5.49 -8.97 -10.07
C CYS A 114 5.85 -9.69 -11.38
N ASP A 115 4.97 -10.56 -11.91
CA ASP A 115 5.01 -11.04 -13.31
C ASP A 115 3.86 -10.46 -14.11
N SER A 116 4.15 -9.69 -15.15
CA SER A 116 3.12 -9.21 -16.07
C SER A 116 2.92 -10.15 -17.27
N SER A 117 3.76 -11.17 -17.43
CA SER A 117 3.79 -12.09 -18.57
C SER A 117 3.33 -13.50 -18.25
N SER A 118 3.27 -13.86 -16.96
CA SER A 118 2.85 -15.18 -16.48
C SER A 118 1.39 -15.18 -16.01
N SER A 119 0.74 -16.34 -16.07
CA SER A 119 -0.53 -16.62 -15.39
C SER A 119 -0.38 -16.88 -13.89
N THR A 120 0.85 -17.01 -13.39
CA THR A 120 1.13 -17.25 -11.96
C THR A 120 1.15 -15.95 -11.18
N VAL A 121 0.21 -15.79 -10.24
CA VAL A 121 0.20 -14.67 -9.30
C VAL A 121 1.36 -14.80 -8.32
N ARG A 122 2.19 -13.76 -8.23
CA ARG A 122 3.29 -13.67 -7.25
C ARG A 122 2.97 -12.69 -6.13
N THR A 123 3.18 -13.15 -4.91
CA THR A 123 2.85 -12.41 -3.69
C THR A 123 4.10 -11.83 -3.04
N PHE A 124 4.03 -10.56 -2.69
CA PHE A 124 4.90 -9.93 -1.72
C PHE A 124 4.22 -9.95 -0.35
N SER A 125 4.86 -10.58 0.63
CA SER A 125 4.38 -10.67 2.01
C SER A 125 5.35 -9.98 2.95
N MET A 126 4.83 -9.11 3.82
CA MET A 126 5.63 -8.46 4.86
C MET A 126 4.87 -8.46 6.19
N SER A 127 5.48 -9.02 7.25
CA SER A 127 4.83 -9.15 8.56
C SER A 127 5.84 -9.26 9.71
N GLY A 128 5.40 -8.90 10.92
CA GLY A 128 6.21 -9.05 12.14
C GLY A 128 7.46 -8.17 12.19
N ASN A 129 7.52 -7.11 11.37
CA ASN A 129 8.61 -6.13 11.41
C ASN A 129 8.22 -4.96 12.31
N GLY A 130 9.18 -4.43 13.08
CA GLY A 130 9.01 -3.26 13.95
C GLY A 130 8.75 -1.99 13.12
N SER A 131 9.80 -1.34 12.63
CA SER A 131 9.69 -0.20 11.74
C SER A 131 9.96 -0.61 10.29
N VAL A 132 9.21 -0.05 9.34
CA VAL A 132 9.43 -0.26 7.91
C VAL A 132 9.41 1.08 7.18
N SER A 133 10.45 1.35 6.40
CA SER A 133 10.60 2.62 5.70
C SER A 133 11.02 2.43 4.25
N PHE A 134 10.20 2.90 3.33
CA PHE A 134 10.53 3.05 1.91
C PHE A 134 10.61 4.54 1.57
N LEU A 135 11.82 5.05 1.40
CA LEU A 135 12.08 6.50 1.29
C LEU A 135 12.76 6.86 -0.04
N ASN A 136 12.16 7.76 -0.81
CA ASN A 136 12.76 8.34 -2.01
C ASN A 136 13.24 7.32 -3.07
N ASN A 137 12.60 6.15 -3.10
CA ASN A 137 12.91 5.14 -4.11
C ASN A 137 12.28 5.53 -5.44
N THR A 138 12.96 5.24 -6.54
CA THR A 138 12.54 5.64 -7.89
C THR A 138 12.44 4.42 -8.80
N GLY A 139 11.24 4.21 -9.35
CA GLY A 139 10.98 3.24 -10.41
C GLY A 139 10.82 3.92 -11.76
N ASP A 140 10.93 3.15 -12.83
CA ASP A 140 10.75 3.64 -14.20
C ASP A 140 9.27 3.61 -14.61
N THR A 141 8.61 2.48 -14.47
CA THR A 141 7.19 2.26 -14.86
C THR A 141 6.44 1.50 -13.77
N LYS A 142 7.17 0.93 -12.82
CA LYS A 142 6.69 0.18 -11.66
C LYS A 142 6.99 0.97 -10.40
N GLY A 143 6.30 0.64 -9.33
CA GLY A 143 6.32 1.38 -8.08
C GLY A 143 7.73 1.54 -7.54
N GLY A 144 8.04 2.75 -7.07
CA GLY A 144 9.37 3.09 -6.58
C GLY A 144 9.76 2.23 -5.38
N ALA A 145 8.82 1.90 -4.50
CA ALA A 145 9.07 1.03 -3.36
C ALA A 145 8.91 -0.46 -3.73
N ILE A 146 7.72 -0.85 -4.18
CA ILE A 146 7.33 -2.26 -4.32
C ILE A 146 6.57 -2.47 -5.63
N CYS A 147 6.88 -3.54 -6.36
CA CYS A 147 6.02 -4.12 -7.39
C CYS A 147 5.73 -5.60 -7.13
N ALA A 148 4.45 -5.97 -7.07
CA ALA A 148 3.99 -7.35 -6.94
C ALA A 148 2.68 -7.58 -7.72
N ASN A 149 2.23 -8.82 -7.90
CA ASN A 149 0.86 -9.06 -8.36
C ASN A 149 -0.11 -9.04 -7.18
N THR A 150 0.35 -9.47 -6.01
CA THR A 150 -0.41 -9.47 -4.76
C THR A 150 0.47 -8.96 -3.63
N ILE A 151 -0.11 -8.16 -2.74
CA ILE A 151 0.55 -7.59 -1.58
C ILE A 151 -0.21 -7.97 -0.33
N ASN A 152 0.49 -8.61 0.60
CA ASN A 152 0.02 -8.90 1.95
C ASN A 152 0.95 -8.24 2.95
N PHE A 153 0.58 -7.02 3.38
CA PHE A 153 1.39 -6.22 4.28
C PHE A 153 0.69 -6.11 5.63
N THR A 154 1.32 -6.60 6.69
CA THR A 154 0.85 -6.46 8.07
C THR A 154 1.91 -5.70 8.86
N SER A 155 1.60 -4.45 9.21
CA SER A 155 2.52 -3.59 9.95
C SER A 155 2.63 -4.08 11.40
N GLY A 156 3.84 -4.43 11.85
CA GLY A 156 4.14 -4.76 13.26
C GLY A 156 4.52 -3.52 14.09
N GLY A 157 4.75 -2.37 13.44
CA GLY A 157 4.98 -1.06 14.05
C GLY A 157 4.72 0.05 13.03
N LYS A 158 5.54 1.11 13.02
CA LYS A 158 5.33 2.24 12.08
C LYS A 158 5.83 1.88 10.68
N THR A 159 4.98 2.05 9.67
CA THR A 159 5.34 1.85 8.26
C THR A 159 5.21 3.16 7.49
N ILE A 160 6.25 3.54 6.74
CA ILE A 160 6.28 4.78 5.96
C ILE A 160 6.69 4.49 4.51
N PHE A 161 5.88 4.97 3.58
CA PHE A 161 6.21 5.13 2.17
C PHE A 161 6.28 6.62 1.87
N SER A 162 7.48 7.18 1.73
CA SER A 162 7.63 8.62 1.50
C SER A 162 8.52 8.97 0.33
N GLY A 163 8.07 9.91 -0.50
CA GLY A 163 8.84 10.42 -1.64
C GLY A 163 9.12 9.38 -2.72
N ASN A 164 8.47 8.21 -2.68
CA ASN A 164 8.68 7.20 -3.71
C ASN A 164 8.03 7.66 -5.01
N THR A 165 8.77 7.55 -6.10
CA THR A 165 8.40 8.16 -7.37
C THR A 165 8.53 7.16 -8.52
N ILE A 166 7.64 7.27 -9.50
CA ILE A 166 7.86 6.71 -10.84
C ILE A 166 8.27 7.83 -11.78
N SER A 167 9.38 7.65 -12.52
CA SER A 167 9.93 8.67 -13.42
C SER A 167 9.60 8.49 -14.90
N GLY A 168 9.09 7.32 -15.31
CA GLY A 168 8.72 7.02 -16.70
C GLY A 168 7.21 7.14 -16.95
N SER A 169 6.84 7.00 -18.22
CA SER A 169 5.46 7.12 -18.70
C SER A 169 4.61 5.91 -18.31
N SER A 170 3.29 6.13 -18.16
CA SER A 170 2.31 5.08 -17.83
C SER A 170 2.67 4.28 -16.57
N GLY A 171 3.26 4.96 -15.59
CA GLY A 171 3.61 4.40 -14.30
C GLY A 171 2.40 3.89 -13.50
N ILE A 172 2.61 2.90 -12.65
CA ILE A 172 1.57 2.34 -11.78
C ILE A 172 2.01 2.45 -10.33
N GLY A 173 1.45 3.40 -9.61
CA GLY A 173 1.63 3.65 -8.18
C GLY A 173 3.01 4.18 -7.83
N GLY A 174 3.13 5.45 -7.45
CA GLY A 174 4.43 6.06 -7.10
C GLY A 174 5.23 5.27 -6.07
N ALA A 175 4.57 4.71 -5.05
CA ALA A 175 5.18 3.79 -4.09
C ALA A 175 4.95 2.33 -4.45
N ILE A 176 3.70 1.92 -4.56
CA ILE A 176 3.29 0.53 -4.65
C ILE A 176 2.57 0.26 -5.96
N CYS A 177 3.13 -0.69 -6.71
CA CYS A 177 2.58 -1.16 -7.96
C CYS A 177 2.02 -2.55 -7.82
N LEU A 178 0.74 -2.70 -8.13
CA LEU A 178 0.16 -3.99 -8.46
C LEU A 178 0.17 -4.13 -9.97
N ASP A 179 1.28 -4.61 -10.51
CA ASP A 179 1.44 -4.90 -11.94
C ASP A 179 0.98 -6.33 -12.14
N GLY A 180 -0.30 -6.56 -12.44
CA GLY A 180 -0.77 -7.92 -12.51
C GLY A 180 -1.95 -8.20 -13.41
N ILE A 181 -2.00 -9.47 -13.77
CA ILE A 181 -3.10 -10.20 -14.39
C ILE A 181 -4.40 -10.10 -13.56
N SER A 182 -5.50 -10.60 -14.12
CA SER A 182 -6.80 -10.65 -13.44
C SER A 182 -6.69 -11.22 -12.02
N GLY A 183 -7.27 -10.55 -11.02
CA GLY A 183 -7.29 -11.05 -9.63
C GLY A 183 -6.21 -10.51 -8.69
N SER A 184 -5.48 -9.46 -9.07
CA SER A 184 -4.41 -8.86 -8.25
C SER A 184 -4.97 -8.23 -6.96
N THR A 185 -4.40 -8.52 -5.78
CA THR A 185 -4.93 -8.01 -4.50
C THR A 185 -3.92 -7.19 -3.71
N CYS A 186 -4.35 -6.06 -3.16
CA CYS A 186 -3.59 -5.24 -2.23
C CYS A 186 -4.22 -5.34 -0.85
N THR A 187 -3.50 -5.84 0.14
CA THR A 187 -3.94 -5.86 1.54
C THR A 187 -2.90 -5.17 2.40
N LEU A 188 -3.29 -4.04 3.01
CA LEU A 188 -2.48 -3.28 3.97
C LEU A 188 -3.22 -3.27 5.32
N SER A 189 -2.64 -3.90 6.34
CA SER A 189 -3.21 -3.97 7.69
C SER A 189 -2.27 -3.32 8.71
N ALA A 190 -2.73 -2.25 9.35
CA ALA A 190 -2.01 -1.52 10.39
C ALA A 190 -2.27 -2.18 11.77
N GLN A 191 -1.49 -3.21 12.12
CA GLN A 191 -1.73 -4.01 13.35
C GLN A 191 -0.86 -3.63 14.55
N GLY A 192 0.29 -3.01 14.33
CA GLY A 192 1.20 -2.57 15.39
C GLY A 192 1.59 -1.09 15.32
N GLY A 193 1.11 -0.35 14.33
CA GLY A 193 1.35 1.07 14.17
C GLY A 193 0.85 1.61 12.83
N ASP A 194 0.96 2.92 12.65
CA ASP A 194 0.42 3.61 11.48
C ASP A 194 1.10 3.18 10.18
N ILE A 195 0.34 3.18 9.08
CA ILE A 195 0.85 3.08 7.71
C ILE A 195 0.67 4.45 7.04
N ILE A 196 1.76 5.06 6.59
CA ILE A 196 1.74 6.42 6.06
C ILE A 196 2.29 6.44 4.63
N PHE A 197 1.51 6.97 3.70
CA PHE A 197 1.93 7.31 2.35
C PHE A 197 2.05 8.83 2.23
N TYR A 198 3.28 9.34 2.18
CA TYR A 198 3.55 10.77 2.16
C TYR A 198 4.35 11.21 0.94
N GLY A 199 3.77 12.07 0.09
CA GLY A 199 4.51 12.68 -1.01
C GLY A 199 4.96 11.70 -2.10
N ASN A 200 4.25 10.59 -2.30
CA ASN A 200 4.56 9.66 -3.38
C ASN A 200 3.98 10.17 -4.71
N SER A 201 4.69 9.93 -5.82
CA SER A 201 4.31 10.54 -7.11
C SER A 201 4.48 9.60 -8.30
N ALA A 202 3.56 9.68 -9.26
CA ALA A 202 3.76 9.09 -10.58
C ALA A 202 3.77 10.20 -11.63
N THR A 203 4.87 10.35 -12.36
CA THR A 203 5.17 11.61 -13.09
C THR A 203 4.35 11.86 -14.36
N ASP A 204 3.60 10.88 -14.84
CA ASP A 204 2.87 10.93 -16.11
C ASP A 204 1.35 11.02 -15.92
N ALA A 205 0.65 11.72 -16.81
CA ALA A 205 -0.81 11.92 -16.72
C ALA A 205 -1.62 10.64 -16.99
N SER A 206 -1.03 9.65 -17.66
CA SER A 206 -1.66 8.33 -17.83
C SER A 206 -1.38 7.38 -16.66
N ALA A 207 -0.58 7.83 -15.67
CA ALA A 207 -0.22 6.99 -14.54
C ALA A 207 -1.42 6.63 -13.68
N LYS A 208 -1.29 5.51 -13.00
CA LYS A 208 -2.32 4.90 -12.15
C LYS A 208 -1.89 5.01 -10.70
N GLY A 209 -2.46 5.93 -9.93
CA GLY A 209 -2.18 6.05 -8.50
C GLY A 209 -0.91 6.85 -8.19
N GLY A 210 -1.01 7.87 -7.32
CA GLY A 210 0.16 8.58 -6.81
C GLY A 210 0.92 7.78 -5.76
N ALA A 211 0.23 7.08 -4.86
CA ALA A 211 0.83 6.15 -3.91
C ALA A 211 0.70 4.69 -4.36
N ILE A 212 -0.54 4.24 -4.61
CA ILE A 212 -0.86 2.85 -4.92
C ILE A 212 -1.58 2.78 -6.27
N GLY A 213 -1.08 1.96 -7.19
CA GLY A 213 -1.70 1.74 -8.48
C GLY A 213 -2.06 0.27 -8.70
N LEU A 214 -3.30 0.00 -9.09
CA LEU A 214 -3.75 -1.32 -9.51
C LEU A 214 -3.82 -1.38 -11.04
N LYS A 215 -2.94 -2.17 -11.65
CA LYS A 215 -2.99 -2.50 -13.07
C LYS A 215 -3.59 -3.90 -13.22
N GLY A 216 -4.57 -4.02 -14.10
CA GLY A 216 -5.27 -5.28 -14.35
C GLY A 216 -6.78 -5.15 -14.18
N ASN A 217 -7.49 -6.22 -14.54
CA ASN A 217 -8.92 -6.33 -14.27
C ASN A 217 -9.14 -7.12 -12.97
N ASN A 218 -10.30 -6.94 -12.34
CA ASN A 218 -10.75 -7.78 -11.22
C ASN A 218 -9.74 -7.81 -10.04
N GLY A 219 -9.03 -6.71 -9.80
CA GLY A 219 -8.12 -6.60 -8.65
C GLY A 219 -8.79 -5.91 -7.47
N ASN A 220 -8.43 -6.22 -6.23
CA ASN A 220 -9.01 -5.57 -5.07
C ASN A 220 -7.97 -4.85 -4.20
N CYS A 221 -8.47 -3.95 -3.36
CA CYS A 221 -7.69 -3.21 -2.39
C CYS A 221 -8.41 -3.23 -1.05
N THR A 222 -7.73 -3.75 -0.04
CA THR A 222 -8.18 -3.79 1.35
C THR A 222 -7.22 -2.96 2.21
N LEU A 223 -7.77 -1.94 2.84
CA LEU A 223 -7.09 -1.13 3.84
C LEU A 223 -7.71 -1.42 5.19
N ASP A 224 -6.91 -1.85 6.14
CA ASP A 224 -7.35 -2.35 7.44
C ASP A 224 -6.62 -1.62 8.58
N ALA A 225 -7.22 -0.52 9.05
CA ALA A 225 -6.76 0.25 10.20
C ALA A 225 -7.20 -0.44 11.51
N ASN A 226 -6.55 -1.57 11.82
CA ASN A 226 -6.95 -2.45 12.93
C ASN A 226 -6.45 -1.95 14.30
N SER A 227 -5.21 -1.48 14.37
CA SER A 227 -4.55 -0.97 15.59
C SER A 227 -3.68 0.26 15.32
N GLY A 228 -3.82 0.87 14.14
CA GLY A 228 -3.07 2.03 13.70
C GLY A 228 -3.81 2.70 12.55
N ASN A 229 -3.52 3.98 12.33
CA ASN A 229 -4.14 4.73 11.24
C ASN A 229 -3.49 4.39 9.90
N ILE A 230 -4.24 4.54 8.82
CA ILE A 230 -3.69 4.52 7.46
C ILE A 230 -3.88 5.91 6.86
N ILE A 231 -2.80 6.56 6.44
CA ILE A 231 -2.80 7.98 6.05
C ILE A 231 -2.23 8.14 4.66
N PHE A 232 -2.95 8.85 3.80
CA PHE A 232 -2.50 9.30 2.49
C PHE A 232 -2.47 10.82 2.46
N ASP A 233 -1.27 11.40 2.36
CA ASP A 233 -1.07 12.84 2.22
C ASP A 233 0.06 13.16 1.22
N GLY A 234 -0.13 14.23 0.47
CA GLY A 234 0.82 14.73 -0.53
C GLY A 234 0.99 13.83 -1.75
N ASN A 235 0.19 12.79 -1.94
CA ASN A 235 0.38 11.87 -3.06
C ASN A 235 -0.21 12.45 -4.35
N THR A 236 0.50 12.31 -5.48
CA THR A 236 0.14 12.98 -6.74
C THR A 236 0.29 12.09 -7.96
N ILE A 237 -0.57 12.30 -8.96
CA ILE A 237 -0.27 11.93 -10.35
C ILE A 237 0.20 13.21 -11.05
N LYS A 238 1.09 13.09 -12.05
CA LYS A 238 1.70 14.18 -12.84
C LYS A 238 2.75 15.00 -12.09
N SER A 239 3.94 15.10 -12.70
CA SER A 239 5.15 15.76 -12.18
C SER A 239 4.98 17.22 -11.74
N THR A 240 3.92 17.92 -12.18
CA THR A 240 3.66 19.31 -11.75
C THR A 240 3.16 19.41 -10.31
N GLY A 241 2.83 18.29 -9.64
CA GLY A 241 2.47 18.25 -8.22
C GLY A 241 1.08 18.78 -7.89
N THR A 242 0.23 18.97 -8.91
CA THR A 242 -1.06 19.66 -8.78
C THR A 242 -2.28 18.74 -8.85
N GLU A 243 -2.12 17.46 -9.18
CA GLU A 243 -3.24 16.51 -9.26
C GLU A 243 -3.10 15.49 -8.12
N ARG A 244 -3.77 15.77 -6.99
CA ARG A 244 -3.72 14.93 -5.80
C ARG A 244 -4.40 13.60 -6.02
N ASN A 245 -3.68 12.51 -5.79
CA ASN A 245 -4.20 11.15 -5.90
C ASN A 245 -3.41 10.17 -5.03
N ALA A 246 -4.11 9.49 -4.13
CA ALA A 246 -3.58 8.40 -3.31
C ALA A 246 -3.56 7.09 -4.11
N ILE A 247 -4.74 6.66 -4.55
CA ILE A 247 -4.96 5.32 -5.07
C ILE A 247 -5.72 5.37 -6.38
N ASP A 248 -5.25 4.62 -7.38
CA ASP A 248 -6.07 4.19 -8.52
C ASP A 248 -6.43 2.71 -8.34
N LEU A 249 -7.72 2.44 -8.16
CA LEU A 249 -8.29 1.11 -7.92
C LEU A 249 -8.35 0.24 -9.20
N GLY A 250 -7.88 0.75 -10.34
CA GLY A 250 -7.87 0.04 -11.61
C GLY A 250 -9.26 -0.12 -12.21
N ASN A 251 -9.44 -1.09 -13.11
CA ASN A 251 -10.75 -1.46 -13.65
C ASN A 251 -11.22 -2.76 -13.01
N SER A 252 -11.78 -2.66 -11.80
CA SER A 252 -12.10 -3.84 -11.00
C SER A 252 -13.58 -4.21 -10.96
N THR A 253 -13.88 -5.49 -11.12
CA THR A 253 -15.21 -6.06 -10.82
C THR A 253 -15.32 -6.55 -9.37
N GLU A 254 -14.23 -6.53 -8.61
CA GLU A 254 -14.13 -7.05 -7.26
C GLU A 254 -14.47 -5.98 -6.22
N ASN A 255 -14.77 -6.42 -5.00
CA ASN A 255 -15.02 -5.51 -3.90
C ASN A 255 -13.70 -4.96 -3.34
N HIS A 256 -13.65 -3.65 -3.12
CA HIS A 256 -12.63 -3.00 -2.30
C HIS A 256 -13.18 -2.80 -0.88
N SER A 257 -12.30 -2.76 0.12
CA SER A 257 -12.70 -2.64 1.52
C SER A 257 -11.79 -1.67 2.27
N PHE A 258 -12.35 -0.60 2.79
CA PHE A 258 -11.66 0.35 3.66
C PHE A 258 -12.29 0.25 5.04
N LYS A 259 -11.55 -0.28 6.00
CA LYS A 259 -12.08 -0.59 7.33
C LYS A 259 -11.16 -0.12 8.45
N ALA A 260 -11.76 0.41 9.51
CA ALA A 260 -11.08 0.95 10.66
C ALA A 260 -11.75 0.49 11.97
N LYS A 261 -10.94 0.06 12.93
CA LYS A 261 -11.40 -0.26 14.28
C LYS A 261 -11.67 1.01 15.08
N GLU A 262 -12.44 0.87 16.16
CA GLU A 262 -12.67 1.95 17.12
C GLU A 262 -11.35 2.61 17.55
N GLY A 263 -11.32 3.93 17.60
CA GLY A 263 -10.11 4.70 17.94
C GLY A 263 -9.12 4.89 16.78
N TYR A 264 -9.31 4.23 15.64
CA TYR A 264 -8.45 4.35 14.46
C TYR A 264 -9.23 4.83 13.24
N SER A 265 -8.48 5.27 12.22
CA SER A 265 -9.06 5.82 11.01
C SER A 265 -8.20 5.60 9.77
N ILE A 266 -8.86 5.63 8.62
CA ILE A 266 -8.20 5.77 7.32
C ILE A 266 -8.41 7.20 6.84
N TYR A 267 -7.33 7.92 6.57
CA TYR A 267 -7.34 9.32 6.14
C TYR A 267 -6.91 9.44 4.68
N PHE A 268 -7.79 10.03 3.88
CA PHE A 268 -7.53 10.43 2.51
C PHE A 268 -7.52 11.95 2.41
N TYR A 269 -6.32 12.54 2.42
CA TYR A 269 -6.09 13.94 2.02
C TYR A 269 -5.81 14.07 0.52
N ASP A 270 -5.61 12.94 -0.15
CA ASP A 270 -5.50 12.82 -1.60
C ASP A 270 -6.66 12.00 -2.15
N THR A 271 -7.01 12.18 -3.42
CA THR A 271 -8.18 11.51 -4.00
C THR A 271 -7.98 10.00 -4.19
N VAL A 272 -9.07 9.26 -4.19
CA VAL A 272 -9.12 7.88 -4.70
C VAL A 272 -9.88 7.87 -6.01
N THR A 273 -9.37 7.15 -7.01
CA THR A 273 -9.97 7.06 -8.34
C THR A 273 -10.09 5.63 -8.82
N GLY A 274 -10.89 5.40 -9.86
CA GLY A 274 -11.00 4.11 -10.54
C GLY A 274 -12.06 3.18 -9.95
N GLY A 275 -11.82 1.88 -10.05
CA GLY A 275 -12.79 0.81 -9.88
C GLY A 275 -13.44 0.44 -11.22
N GLY A 276 -14.27 -0.61 -11.23
CA GLY A 276 -15.05 -1.01 -12.41
C GLY A 276 -16.54 -0.76 -12.25
N SER A 277 -17.36 -1.29 -13.17
CA SER A 277 -18.81 -1.08 -13.18
C SER A 277 -19.59 -2.05 -12.28
N THR A 278 -18.90 -3.05 -11.73
CA THR A 278 -19.41 -4.16 -10.91
C THR A 278 -18.54 -4.31 -9.66
N GLY A 279 -19.04 -4.95 -8.60
CA GLY A 279 -18.42 -4.90 -7.26
C GLY A 279 -18.79 -3.63 -6.49
N GLU A 280 -18.21 -3.41 -5.32
CA GLU A 280 -18.46 -2.25 -4.47
C GLU A 280 -17.21 -1.79 -3.71
N VAL A 281 -17.21 -0.54 -3.26
CA VAL A 281 -16.29 -0.04 -2.24
C VAL A 281 -17.01 -0.09 -0.90
N GLY A 282 -16.57 -0.99 -0.02
CA GLY A 282 -17.09 -1.12 1.33
C GLY A 282 -16.39 -0.17 2.30
N ILE A 283 -17.16 0.63 3.01
CA ILE A 283 -16.70 1.38 4.18
C ILE A 283 -17.08 0.60 5.43
N ASN A 284 -16.06 0.15 6.14
CA ASN A 284 -16.12 -0.75 7.29
C ASN A 284 -16.91 -2.04 7.02
N GLU A 285 -17.03 -2.85 8.06
CA GLU A 285 -17.83 -4.07 8.14
C GLU A 285 -18.12 -4.37 9.62
N THR A 286 -18.93 -5.40 9.90
CA THR A 286 -19.26 -5.79 11.28
C THR A 286 -18.01 -5.89 12.16
N GLY A 287 -18.00 -5.16 13.27
CA GLY A 287 -16.86 -5.10 14.20
C GLY A 287 -15.82 -4.02 13.88
N TYR A 288 -16.00 -3.22 12.83
CA TYR A 288 -15.17 -2.05 12.49
C TYR A 288 -16.00 -0.77 12.66
N THR A 289 -15.83 -0.11 13.80
CA THR A 289 -16.62 1.07 14.21
C THR A 289 -15.84 2.38 14.09
N GLY A 290 -14.60 2.34 13.58
CA GLY A 290 -13.78 3.51 13.31
C GLY A 290 -14.25 4.32 12.10
N SER A 291 -13.39 5.24 11.64
CA SER A 291 -13.75 6.19 10.58
C SER A 291 -12.93 5.99 9.30
N VAL A 292 -13.59 6.12 8.16
CA VAL A 292 -12.93 6.40 6.89
C VAL A 292 -13.22 7.85 6.52
N ILE A 293 -12.16 8.63 6.36
CA ILE A 293 -12.20 10.09 6.31
C ILE A 293 -11.65 10.55 4.97
N PHE A 294 -12.47 11.29 4.21
CA PHE A 294 -12.04 12.05 3.04
C PHE A 294 -12.04 13.53 3.41
N SER A 295 -10.92 14.22 3.21
CA SER A 295 -10.79 15.65 3.51
C SER A 295 -10.34 16.43 2.28
N GLY A 296 -10.98 17.57 2.05
CA GLY A 296 -10.64 18.52 1.00
C GLY A 296 -9.61 19.56 1.44
N GLU A 297 -9.11 19.50 2.67
CA GLU A 297 -8.19 20.51 3.24
C GLU A 297 -6.95 20.75 2.37
N LYS A 298 -6.51 19.70 1.66
CA LYS A 298 -5.34 19.72 0.78
C LYS A 298 -5.69 19.66 -0.71
N LEU A 299 -6.98 19.65 -1.05
CA LEU A 299 -7.48 19.57 -2.42
C LEU A 299 -7.86 20.96 -2.94
N THR A 300 -7.85 21.14 -4.26
CA THR A 300 -8.28 22.39 -4.90
C THR A 300 -9.54 22.18 -5.72
N THR A 301 -9.50 21.21 -6.64
CA THR A 301 -10.59 20.90 -7.58
C THR A 301 -10.78 19.39 -7.75
N GLU A 302 -9.87 18.59 -7.18
CA GLU A 302 -9.85 17.16 -7.33
C GLU A 302 -11.01 16.51 -6.56
N THR A 303 -11.50 15.41 -7.11
CA THR A 303 -12.66 14.69 -6.61
C THR A 303 -12.29 13.23 -6.43
N THR A 304 -12.65 12.65 -5.28
CA THR A 304 -12.61 11.19 -5.12
C THR A 304 -13.73 10.57 -5.94
N LYS A 305 -13.41 9.65 -6.84
CA LYS A 305 -14.35 9.05 -7.79
C LYS A 305 -14.27 7.53 -7.76
N PHE A 306 -15.36 6.91 -7.33
CA PHE A 306 -15.56 5.47 -7.41
C PHE A 306 -16.48 5.13 -8.59
N SER A 307 -16.00 4.31 -9.51
CA SER A 307 -16.84 3.76 -10.60
C SER A 307 -17.90 2.76 -10.09
N GLN A 308 -17.72 2.26 -8.87
CA GLN A 308 -18.57 1.29 -8.20
C GLN A 308 -19.51 1.96 -7.19
N PRO A 309 -20.55 1.26 -6.72
CA PRO A 309 -21.29 1.66 -5.53
C PRO A 309 -20.38 1.76 -4.29
N LEU A 310 -20.64 2.77 -3.46
CA LEU A 310 -20.07 2.96 -2.14
C LEU A 310 -21.09 2.46 -1.10
N LYS A 311 -20.69 1.48 -0.28
CA LYS A 311 -21.54 0.91 0.77
C LYS A 311 -20.96 1.17 2.15
N ILE A 312 -21.69 1.88 2.98
CA ILE A 312 -21.34 2.11 4.37
C ILE A 312 -21.99 1.01 5.21
N LYS A 313 -21.16 0.09 5.72
CA LYS A 313 -21.61 -1.15 6.36
C LYS A 313 -21.48 -1.15 7.89
N ALA A 314 -20.71 -0.24 8.45
CA ALA A 314 -20.54 -0.03 9.89
C ALA A 314 -19.75 1.28 10.13
N GLY A 315 -19.60 1.68 11.40
CA GLY A 315 -18.76 2.81 11.79
C GLY A 315 -19.11 4.10 11.05
N SER A 316 -18.11 4.92 10.73
CA SER A 316 -18.32 6.24 10.13
C SER A 316 -17.64 6.41 8.78
N LEU A 317 -18.39 6.98 7.82
CA LEU A 317 -17.83 7.70 6.68
C LEU A 317 -17.87 9.19 7.00
N VAL A 318 -16.73 9.88 6.92
CA VAL A 318 -16.63 11.30 7.24
C VAL A 318 -16.11 12.07 6.03
N LEU A 319 -16.84 13.10 5.63
CA LEU A 319 -16.43 14.05 4.59
C LEU A 319 -16.12 15.39 5.26
N LYS A 320 -14.92 15.91 5.01
CA LYS A 320 -14.42 17.13 5.65
C LYS A 320 -13.93 18.17 4.65
N ASP A 321 -13.89 19.41 5.11
CA ASP A 321 -13.12 20.50 4.48
C ASP A 321 -13.42 20.68 2.98
N GLY A 322 -14.70 20.66 2.59
CA GLY A 322 -15.12 20.92 1.21
C GLY A 322 -14.88 19.77 0.22
N VAL A 323 -14.51 18.56 0.68
CA VAL A 323 -14.27 17.43 -0.22
C VAL A 323 -15.50 17.08 -1.07
N THR A 324 -15.26 16.64 -2.30
CA THR A 324 -16.27 15.99 -3.14
C THR A 324 -15.94 14.51 -3.29
N VAL A 325 -16.92 13.66 -3.02
CA VAL A 325 -16.89 12.21 -3.23
C VAL A 325 -18.03 11.83 -4.17
N GLU A 326 -17.68 11.22 -5.30
CA GLU A 326 -18.61 10.66 -6.28
C GLU A 326 -18.50 9.14 -6.27
N ALA A 327 -19.65 8.46 -6.29
CA ALA A 327 -19.75 7.02 -6.48
C ALA A 327 -20.93 6.69 -7.39
N LYS A 328 -20.98 5.49 -7.96
CA LYS A 328 -22.12 5.07 -8.79
C LYS A 328 -23.43 5.16 -8.01
N GLN A 329 -23.45 4.56 -6.83
CA GLN A 329 -24.53 4.64 -5.85
C GLN A 329 -23.91 4.78 -4.47
N VAL A 330 -24.62 5.38 -3.51
CA VAL A 330 -24.17 5.48 -2.12
C VAL A 330 -25.27 4.97 -1.21
N THR A 331 -24.96 3.97 -0.40
CA THR A 331 -25.96 3.34 0.48
C THR A 331 -25.38 3.08 1.86
N GLN A 332 -26.12 3.41 2.91
CA GLN A 332 -25.88 2.86 4.25
C GLN A 332 -26.70 1.58 4.41
N THR A 333 -26.04 0.47 4.73
CA THR A 333 -26.70 -0.84 4.89
C THR A 333 -26.87 -1.24 6.35
N ASP A 334 -26.11 -0.64 7.26
CA ASP A 334 -26.23 -0.84 8.70
C ASP A 334 -26.85 0.39 9.36
N ALA A 335 -27.88 0.17 10.18
CA ALA A 335 -28.56 1.20 10.95
C ALA A 335 -27.65 1.90 11.97
N ASN A 336 -26.57 1.26 12.40
CA ASN A 336 -25.60 1.81 13.33
C ASN A 336 -24.44 2.53 12.64
N SER A 337 -24.37 2.50 11.31
CA SER A 337 -23.37 3.30 10.58
C SER A 337 -23.79 4.77 10.54
N THR A 338 -22.82 5.67 10.40
CA THR A 338 -23.07 7.11 10.28
C THR A 338 -22.33 7.70 9.09
N VAL A 339 -22.98 8.63 8.39
CA VAL A 339 -22.30 9.51 7.43
C VAL A 339 -22.25 10.89 8.05
N VAL A 340 -21.04 11.43 8.24
CA VAL A 340 -20.81 12.76 8.82
C VAL A 340 -20.30 13.68 7.73
N MET A 341 -20.94 14.83 7.55
CA MET A 341 -20.55 15.80 6.53
C MET A 341 -20.30 17.18 7.15
N ASP A 342 -19.14 17.76 6.84
CA ASP A 342 -18.87 19.18 7.06
C ASP A 342 -19.60 20.05 6.04
N LEU A 343 -19.84 21.32 6.38
CA LEU A 343 -20.34 22.33 5.45
C LEU A 343 -19.44 22.42 4.22
N GLY A 344 -20.06 22.55 3.04
CA GLY A 344 -19.35 22.67 1.77
C GLY A 344 -18.86 21.34 1.18
N THR A 345 -19.05 20.22 1.87
CA THR A 345 -18.74 18.89 1.31
C THR A 345 -19.83 18.38 0.39
N THR A 346 -19.48 17.51 -0.54
CA THR A 346 -20.41 16.92 -1.50
C THR A 346 -20.26 15.40 -1.53
N LEU A 347 -21.39 14.70 -1.38
CA LEU A 347 -21.51 13.26 -1.59
C LEU A 347 -22.54 13.02 -2.70
N LYS A 348 -22.10 12.43 -3.81
CA LYS A 348 -22.92 12.34 -5.03
C LYS A 348 -22.96 10.94 -5.59
N GLY A 349 -24.18 10.49 -5.88
CA GLY A 349 -24.45 9.34 -6.73
C GLY A 349 -24.44 9.73 -8.21
N THR A 350 -23.82 8.92 -9.07
CA THR A 350 -23.70 9.21 -10.51
C THR A 350 -24.63 8.38 -11.40
N ASP A 351 -25.28 7.33 -10.88
CA ASP A 351 -26.33 6.60 -11.58
C ASP A 351 -27.58 7.48 -11.76
N SER A 352 -28.16 7.47 -12.96
CA SER A 352 -29.37 8.23 -13.31
C SER A 352 -30.66 7.59 -12.80
N SER A 353 -30.58 6.42 -12.19
CA SER A 353 -31.71 5.69 -11.59
C SER A 353 -32.19 6.36 -10.30
N ALA A 354 -33.48 6.21 -9.94
CA ALA A 354 -33.97 6.71 -8.65
C ALA A 354 -33.31 5.96 -7.47
N GLY A 355 -33.01 6.66 -6.37
CA GLY A 355 -32.42 6.05 -5.16
C GLY A 355 -30.90 5.95 -5.16
N THR A 356 -30.20 6.75 -5.98
CA THR A 356 -28.72 6.73 -6.09
C THR A 356 -28.00 7.04 -4.79
N VAL A 357 -28.64 7.75 -3.84
CA VAL A 357 -28.10 8.06 -2.52
C VAL A 357 -29.15 7.74 -1.46
N SER A 358 -28.83 6.82 -0.54
CA SER A 358 -29.69 6.42 0.58
C SER A 358 -28.91 6.47 1.89
N LEU A 359 -29.20 7.49 2.71
CA LEU A 359 -28.47 7.83 3.93
C LEU A 359 -29.42 7.95 5.15
N PRO A 360 -29.96 6.84 5.68
CA PRO A 360 -30.87 6.84 6.82
C PRO A 360 -30.27 7.42 8.12
N ASN A 361 -28.93 7.48 8.24
CA ASN A 361 -28.25 8.02 9.42
C ASN A 361 -27.17 9.02 9.00
N LEU A 362 -27.63 10.12 8.40
CA LEU A 362 -26.83 11.28 8.03
C LEU A 362 -26.74 12.27 9.19
N ALA A 363 -25.52 12.69 9.52
CA ALA A 363 -25.24 13.73 10.48
C ALA A 363 -24.48 14.90 9.83
N ILE A 364 -24.81 16.12 10.26
CA ILE A 364 -24.08 17.32 9.86
C ILE A 364 -23.20 17.74 11.03
N ASN A 365 -21.92 17.97 10.76
CA ASN A 365 -21.00 18.49 11.76
C ASN A 365 -21.31 19.96 12.04
N ILE A 366 -22.05 20.25 13.12
CA ILE A 366 -22.43 21.61 13.50
C ILE A 366 -21.24 22.54 13.75
N ALA A 367 -20.07 22.00 14.13
CA ALA A 367 -18.87 22.82 14.33
C ALA A 367 -18.36 23.42 13.02
N SER A 368 -18.68 22.78 11.87
CA SER A 368 -18.33 23.30 10.54
C SER A 368 -19.21 24.46 10.06
N LEU A 369 -20.31 24.78 10.76
CA LEU A 369 -21.28 25.80 10.37
C LEU A 369 -20.87 27.25 10.71
N GLY A 370 -19.67 27.47 11.23
CA GLY A 370 -19.13 28.82 11.45
C GLY A 370 -19.70 29.53 12.67
N GLY A 371 -19.46 28.97 13.88
CA GLY A 371 -19.69 29.65 15.16
C GLY A 371 -18.75 30.83 15.39
N GLY A 372 -18.74 31.81 14.49
CA GLY A 372 -18.28 33.17 14.73
C GLY A 372 -19.28 33.89 15.62
N GLY A 373 -19.42 33.44 16.86
CA GLY A 373 -19.96 34.28 17.91
C GLY A 373 -18.96 35.39 18.16
N GLY A 374 -19.13 36.53 17.49
CA GLY A 374 -18.48 37.77 17.91
C GLY A 374 -18.85 38.05 19.37
N PRO A 375 -17.95 38.61 20.19
CA PRO A 375 -18.30 39.02 21.54
C PRO A 375 -19.45 40.03 21.50
N PRO A 376 -20.35 40.04 22.49
CA PRO A 376 -21.47 40.99 22.57
C PRO A 376 -21.02 42.46 22.63
#